data_AF-A0A6V7JCG3-F1
#
_entry.id   AF-A0A6V7JCG3-F1
#
_cell.length_a   1.000
_cell.length_b   1.000
_cell.length_c   1.000
_cell.angle_alpha   90.00
_cell.angle_beta   90.00
_cell.angle_gamma   90.00
#
_symmetry.space_group_name_H-M   'P 1'
#
loop_
_entity.id
_entity.type
_entity.pdbx_description
1 polymer ?
#
loop_
_entity_poly.entity_id
_entity_poly.type
_entity_poly.pdbx_seq_one_letter_code
_entity_poly.pdbx_strand_id
1 'polypeptide(L)' 'MTESLPLLNNAKITLPTKRAVTRMDCTVAGWGMTNPCSAVPKPSPTLTYARYITISREECHVPIREKEFCADPVEGFALP' A
#
# COMPACT_ATOMS: atom_id res chain seq x y z
N MET A 1 2.27 12.25 -18.99
CA MET A 1 1.32 11.20 -19.38
C MET A 1 0.92 10.49 -18.11
N THR A 2 -0.30 10.73 -17.64
CA THR A 2 -0.85 10.12 -16.41
C THR A 2 -1.53 8.83 -16.82
N GLU A 3 -0.88 7.68 -16.59
CA GLU A 3 -1.56 6.40 -16.77
C GLU A 3 -2.57 6.23 -15.63
N SER A 4 -3.83 6.51 -15.94
CA SER A 4 -4.97 6.13 -15.10
C SER A 4 -5.03 4.61 -15.01
N LEU A 5 -4.99 4.06 -13.79
CA LEU A 5 -5.29 2.65 -13.55
C LEU A 5 -6.60 2.27 -14.27
N PRO A 6 -6.57 1.32 -15.22
CA PRO A 6 -7.77 0.88 -15.92
C PRO A 6 -8.56 -0.11 -15.04
N LEU A 7 -8.91 0.26 -13.81
CA LEU A 7 -9.44 -0.71 -12.84
C LEU A 7 -10.33 -0.03 -11.81
N LEU A 8 -11.60 0.27 -12.15
CA LEU A 8 -12.67 0.41 -11.15
C LEU A 8 -14.09 0.57 -11.72
N ASN A 9 -14.29 0.60 -13.04
CA ASN A 9 -15.64 0.43 -13.59
C ASN A 9 -16.04 -1.06 -13.46
N ASN A 10 -16.76 -1.39 -12.38
CA ASN A 10 -17.25 -2.73 -11.99
C ASN A 10 -16.27 -3.66 -11.27
N ALA A 11 -15.21 -3.13 -10.63
CA ALA A 11 -14.34 -3.97 -9.81
C ALA A 11 -15.07 -4.45 -8.54
N LYS A 12 -15.21 -5.77 -8.36
CA LYS A 12 -15.74 -6.38 -7.14
C LYS A 12 -14.57 -6.76 -6.23
N ILE A 13 -14.49 -6.14 -5.07
CA ILE A 13 -13.52 -6.52 -4.03
C ILE A 13 -14.13 -7.66 -3.20
N THR A 14 -13.45 -8.79 -3.13
CA THR A 14 -13.86 -9.92 -2.30
C THR A 14 -13.14 -9.86 -0.96
N LEU A 15 -13.87 -10.13 0.12
CA LEU A 15 -13.26 -10.25 1.44
C LEU A 15 -12.43 -11.53 1.52
N PRO A 16 -11.21 -11.48 2.09
CA PRO A 16 -10.39 -12.67 2.27
C PRO A 16 -11.04 -13.59 3.32
N THR A 17 -11.06 -14.89 3.04
CA THR A 17 -11.54 -15.93 3.98
C THR A 17 -10.43 -16.47 4.88
N LYS A 18 -9.18 -16.08 4.61
CA LYS A 18 -7.99 -16.47 5.36
C LYS A 18 -7.21 -15.22 5.78
N ARG A 19 -6.40 -15.35 6.83
CA ARG A 19 -5.49 -14.29 7.27
C ARG A 19 -4.37 -14.08 6.25
N ALA A 20 -3.84 -12.87 6.20
CA ALA A 20 -2.63 -12.58 5.44
C ALA A 20 -1.46 -13.43 5.96
N VAL A 21 -0.66 -13.96 5.05
CA VAL A 21 0.56 -14.72 5.34
C VAL A 21 1.77 -13.85 5.01
N THR A 22 2.93 -14.13 5.61
CA THR A 22 4.19 -13.46 5.27
C THR A 22 4.57 -13.69 3.80
N ARG A 23 5.23 -12.70 3.18
CA ARG A 23 5.61 -12.69 1.76
C ARG A 23 4.44 -12.70 0.77
N MET A 24 3.28 -12.18 1.18
CA MET A 24 2.12 -11.99 0.30
C MET A 24 2.21 -10.64 -0.41
N ASP A 25 2.14 -10.66 -1.74
CA ASP A 25 2.03 -9.44 -2.57
C ASP A 25 0.72 -8.70 -2.32
N CYS A 26 0.81 -7.40 -2.12
CA CYS A 26 -0.31 -6.50 -1.89
C CYS A 26 -0.14 -5.20 -2.67
N THR A 27 -1.25 -4.52 -2.96
CA THR A 27 -1.25 -3.16 -3.51
C THR A 27 -1.95 -2.25 -2.53
N VAL A 28 -1.28 -1.14 -2.17
CA VAL A 28 -1.88 -0.08 -1.35
C VAL A 28 -2.13 1.10 -2.27
N ALA A 29 -3.34 1.65 -2.24
CA ALA A 29 -3.74 2.80 -3.04
C ALA A 29 -4.35 3.88 -2.14
N GLY A 30 -4.12 5.15 -2.48
CA GLY A 30 -4.66 6.28 -1.74
C GLY A 30 -4.35 7.64 -2.38
N TRP A 31 -4.89 8.69 -1.75
CA TRP A 31 -4.64 10.09 -2.12
C TRP A 31 -3.78 10.81 -1.07
N GLY A 32 -3.07 10.03 -0.25
CA GLY A 32 -2.22 10.54 0.82
C GLY A 32 -1.03 11.35 0.34
N MET A 33 -0.24 11.83 1.30
CA MET A 33 0.97 12.61 1.02
C MET A 33 2.02 11.73 0.32
N THR A 34 2.52 12.18 -0.82
CA THR A 34 3.55 11.46 -1.59
C THR A 34 4.97 11.87 -1.23
N ASN A 35 5.15 13.01 -0.55
CA ASN A 35 6.47 13.51 -0.18
C ASN A 35 6.52 13.95 1.30
N PRO A 36 6.98 13.08 2.21
CA PRO A 36 6.95 13.33 3.65
C PRO A 36 7.92 14.45 4.11
N CYS A 37 8.82 14.91 3.23
CA CYS A 37 9.80 15.94 3.54
C CYS A 37 9.29 17.38 3.26
N SER A 38 8.07 17.56 2.75
CA SER A 38 7.51 18.90 2.54
C SER A 38 6.88 19.45 3.82
N ALA A 39 7.21 20.68 4.18
CA ALA A 39 6.61 21.38 5.32
C ALA A 39 5.09 21.62 5.15
N VAL A 40 4.57 21.51 3.92
CA VAL A 40 3.13 21.62 3.64
C VAL A 40 2.63 20.27 3.12
N PRO A 41 1.75 19.58 3.86
CA PRO A 41 1.03 18.41 3.39
C PRO A 41 0.36 18.68 2.04
N LYS A 42 0.88 18.10 0.94
CA LYS A 42 0.23 18.15 -0.37
C LYS A 42 -0.32 16.75 -0.70
N PRO A 43 -1.63 16.52 -0.58
CA PRO A 43 -2.23 15.26 -1.02
C PRO A 43 -2.11 15.13 -2.54
N SER A 44 -2.10 13.89 -3.02
CA SER A 44 -2.05 13.63 -4.46
C SER A 44 -3.35 14.05 -5.14
N PRO A 45 -3.32 14.80 -6.28
CA PRO A 45 -4.52 15.16 -7.03
C PRO A 45 -5.15 13.95 -7.74
N THR A 46 -4.40 12.85 -7.88
CA THR A 46 -4.84 11.60 -8.51
C THR A 46 -4.65 10.43 -7.56
N LEU A 47 -5.42 9.35 -7.75
CA LEU A 47 -5.21 8.12 -7.00
C LEU A 47 -3.81 7.59 -7.31
N THR A 48 -2.98 7.42 -6.29
CA THR A 48 -1.68 6.76 -6.41
C THR A 48 -1.76 5.38 -5.79
N TYR A 49 -0.85 4.50 -6.21
CA TYR A 49 -0.72 3.17 -5.67
C TYR A 49 0.74 2.75 -5.65
N ALA A 50 1.07 1.83 -4.75
CA ALA A 50 2.38 1.22 -4.67
C ALA A 50 2.24 -0.26 -4.30
N ARG A 51 3.25 -1.05 -4.69
CA ARG A 51 3.34 -2.47 -4.37
C ARG A 51 4.02 -2.65 -3.02
N TYR A 52 3.44 -3.55 -2.23
CA TYR A 52 3.93 -3.90 -0.92
C TYR A 52 3.99 -5.43 -0.79
N ILE A 53 4.83 -5.90 0.12
CA ILE A 53 4.87 -7.29 0.53
C ILE A 53 4.63 -7.38 2.04
N THR A 54 3.76 -8.29 2.47
CA THR A 54 3.58 -8.54 3.91
C THR A 54 4.87 -9.12 4.50
N ILE A 55 5.24 -8.64 5.67
CA ILE A 55 6.45 -9.06 6.40
C ILE A 55 6.07 -9.77 7.69
N SER A 56 7.02 -10.51 8.26
CA SER A 56 6.80 -11.20 9.53
C SER A 56 6.69 -10.21 10.70
N ARG A 57 6.22 -10.68 11.85
CA ARG A 57 6.15 -9.84 13.07
C ARG A 57 7.55 -9.45 13.54
N GLU A 58 8.54 -10.32 13.33
CA GLU A 58 9.94 -10.11 13.70
C GLU A 58 10.63 -9.10 12.79
N GLU A 59 10.28 -9.10 11.50
CA GLU A 59 10.72 -8.09 10.52
C GLU A 59 10.04 -6.73 10.78
N CYS A 60 8.90 -6.72 11.45
CA CYS A 60 8.23 -5.49 11.82
C CYS A 60 8.96 -4.80 12.99
N HIS A 61 9.63 -3.68 12.71
CA HIS A 61 10.36 -2.89 13.70
C HIS A 61 9.48 -2.14 14.72
N VAL A 62 8.17 -2.45 14.79
CA VAL A 62 7.21 -1.85 15.72
C VAL A 62 6.33 -2.92 16.35
N PRO A 63 5.91 -2.74 17.61
CA PRO A 63 5.00 -3.68 18.25
C PRO A 63 3.62 -3.63 17.60
N ILE A 64 3.16 -4.78 17.08
CA ILE A 64 1.82 -4.95 16.51
C ILE A 64 0.90 -5.79 17.40
N ARG A 65 -0.41 -5.51 17.33
CA ARG A 65 -1.47 -6.23 18.03
C ARG A 65 -1.90 -7.47 17.24
N GLU A 66 -2.78 -8.27 17.84
CA GLU A 66 -3.26 -9.55 17.26
C GLU A 66 -4.02 -9.38 15.93
N LYS A 67 -4.60 -8.19 15.69
CA LYS A 67 -5.40 -7.88 14.49
C LYS A 67 -4.66 -6.98 13.49
N GLU A 68 -3.35 -6.86 13.63
CA GLU A 68 -2.49 -6.02 12.82
C GLU A 68 -1.46 -6.90 12.10
N PHE A 69 -1.00 -6.43 10.93
CA PHE A 69 0.11 -7.02 10.19
C PHE A 69 0.93 -5.89 9.57
N CYS A 70 2.18 -6.17 9.24
CA CYS A 70 3.08 -5.20 8.61
C CYS A 70 3.30 -5.56 7.15
N ALA A 71 3.53 -4.54 6.34
CA ALA A 71 3.90 -4.70 4.94
C ALA A 71 4.90 -3.61 4.55
N ASP A 72 5.94 -4.00 3.82
CA ASP A 72 6.99 -3.10 3.36
C ASP A 72 6.86 -2.83 1.86
N PRO A 73 7.23 -1.62 1.41
CA PRO A 73 7.21 -1.29 -0.01
C PRO A 73 8.22 -2.17 -0.76
N VAL A 74 7.82 -2.66 -1.93
CA VAL A 74 8.75 -3.35 -2.83
C VAL A 74 9.63 -2.28 -3.49
N GLU A 75 10.94 -2.29 -3.21
CA GLU A 75 11.87 -1.33 -3.81
C GLU A 75 11.79 -1.35 -5.35
N GLY A 76 11.80 -0.17 -5.97
CA GLY A 76 11.70 0.00 -7.43
C GLY A 76 10.29 0.32 -7.98
N PHE A 77 9.26 0.41 -7.13
CA PHE A 77 7.89 0.80 -7.52
C PHE A 77 7.46 2.20 -7.02
N ALA A 78 8.41 3.07 -6.65
CA ALA A 78 8.10 4.48 -6.44
C ALA A 78 7.88 5.14 -7.80
N LEU A 79 6.63 5.47 -8.13
CA LEU A 79 6.35 6.30 -9.30
C LEU A 79 6.89 7.72 -9.06
N PRO A 80 7.45 8.37 -10.10
CA PRO A 80 7.98 9.74 -10.03
C PRO A 80 6.93 10.80 -9.69
#